data_AF-A0A1A8B288-F1
#
_entry.id   AF-A0A1A8B288-F1
#
_cell.length_a   1.000
_cell.length_b   1.000
_cell.length_c   1.000
_cell.angle_alpha   90.00
_cell.angle_beta   90.00
_cell.angle_gamma   90.00
#
_symmetry.space_group_name_H-M   'P 1'
#
loop_
_entity.id
_entity.type
_entity.pdbx_description
1 polymer ?
#
loop_
_entity_poly.entity_id
_entity_poly.type
_entity_poly.pdbx_seq_one_letter_code
_entity_poly.pdbx_strand_id
1 'polypeptide(L)'
;GSIGVWNYVYPRLGGIGVSSLMVCGFVGLYYNVIIGWSIFYFFQSFQYPLPWAECPITRNGSQAIVEPECEKSSATTYFWYRETLNITSTIDDTGGLNWKMTLSLLVAWILVCLAVIKGIQSSGKVMYFSSLFPYVVLFCFLVRGLLLKGAVDGIAHMFTPKLEKMLEPQVWREAATQVFFALGLGFGGVIAFSSYNKRDNNCHFDAALVSIINFVTSILATLVVFAVLGFKANVMNEKCVVENAEKILGYLNSGVLSRELIPPHINFSHLSAQDYSEMYGVIQTVKEDNFAQLGLDPCALEDELNKAVQGTGLAFIAFTEAMTH
;
A
#
# COMPACT_ATOMS: atom_id res chain seq x y z
N GLY A 1 -13.04 -32.28 -9.80
CA GLY A 1 -12.27 -31.46 -8.84
C GLY A 1 -10.82 -31.88 -8.80
N SER A 2 -9.93 -31.04 -8.26
CA SER A 2 -8.46 -31.17 -8.38
C SER A 2 -7.91 -32.56 -8.03
N ILE A 3 -8.23 -33.10 -6.84
CA ILE A 3 -7.73 -34.43 -6.39
C ILE A 3 -8.15 -35.55 -7.35
N GLY A 4 -9.41 -35.55 -7.79
CA GLY A 4 -9.93 -36.57 -8.70
C GLY A 4 -9.24 -36.57 -10.06
N VAL A 5 -8.91 -35.39 -10.59
CA VAL A 5 -8.24 -35.26 -11.90
C VAL A 5 -6.82 -35.85 -11.84
N TRP A 6 -6.04 -35.52 -10.82
CA TRP A 6 -4.67 -36.04 -10.71
C TRP A 6 -4.62 -37.55 -10.47
N ASN A 7 -5.54 -38.09 -9.65
CA ASN A 7 -5.68 -39.55 -9.46
C ASN A 7 -6.09 -40.27 -10.75
N TYR A 8 -6.92 -39.64 -11.58
CA TYR A 8 -7.35 -40.21 -12.85
C TYR A 8 -6.21 -40.28 -13.87
N VAL A 9 -5.36 -39.25 -13.93
CA VAL A 9 -4.17 -39.23 -14.81
C VAL A 9 -3.18 -40.32 -14.41
N TYR A 10 -2.81 -40.37 -13.13
CA TYR A 10 -1.98 -41.45 -12.59
C TYR A 10 -2.16 -41.55 -11.06
N PRO A 11 -2.46 -42.74 -10.50
CA PRO A 11 -2.79 -42.87 -9.07
C PRO A 11 -1.73 -42.36 -8.09
N ARG A 12 -0.43 -42.33 -8.47
CA ARG A 12 0.63 -41.79 -7.60
C ARG A 12 0.70 -40.25 -7.60
N LEU A 13 0.04 -39.57 -8.54
CA LEU A 13 0.00 -38.10 -8.62
C LEU A 13 -1.08 -37.47 -7.74
N GLY A 14 -1.88 -38.25 -7.01
CA GLY A 14 -2.90 -37.74 -6.08
C GLY A 14 -2.38 -36.71 -5.07
N GLY A 15 -1.11 -36.81 -4.70
CA GLY A 15 -0.43 -35.85 -3.82
C GLY A 15 -0.47 -34.41 -4.33
N ILE A 16 -0.54 -34.17 -5.64
CA ILE A 16 -0.66 -32.83 -6.22
C ILE A 16 -1.98 -32.18 -5.78
N GLY A 17 -3.09 -32.90 -5.86
CA GLY A 17 -4.38 -32.38 -5.44
C GLY A 17 -4.46 -32.11 -3.94
N VAL A 18 -3.82 -32.95 -3.12
CA VAL A 18 -3.73 -32.75 -1.66
C VAL A 18 -2.86 -31.53 -1.33
N SER A 19 -1.74 -31.35 -2.04
CA SER A 19 -0.89 -30.16 -1.90
C SER A 19 -1.66 -28.88 -2.24
N SER A 20 -2.42 -28.87 -3.35
CA SER A 20 -3.29 -27.74 -3.69
C SER A 20 -4.30 -27.40 -2.59
N LEU A 21 -4.88 -28.41 -1.92
CA LEU A 21 -5.81 -28.21 -0.81
C LEU A 21 -5.10 -27.57 0.41
N MET A 22 -3.92 -28.06 0.76
CA MET A 22 -3.11 -27.52 1.86
C MET A 22 -2.71 -26.06 1.61
N VAL A 23 -2.26 -25.74 0.40
CA VAL A 23 -1.91 -24.36 -0.01
C VAL A 23 -3.14 -23.45 0.05
N CYS A 24 -4.28 -23.88 -0.50
CA CYS A 24 -5.54 -23.15 -0.39
C CYS A 24 -5.95 -22.89 1.07
N GLY A 25 -5.73 -23.87 1.94
CA GLY A 25 -6.00 -23.75 3.38
C GLY A 25 -5.18 -22.63 4.01
N PHE A 26 -3.85 -22.65 3.87
CA PHE A 26 -2.99 -21.60 4.43
C PHE A 26 -3.28 -20.22 3.86
N VAL A 27 -3.46 -20.14 2.54
CA VAL A 27 -3.77 -18.88 1.87
C VAL A 27 -5.11 -18.33 2.34
N GLY A 28 -6.13 -19.18 2.43
CA GLY A 28 -7.45 -18.80 2.97
C GLY A 28 -7.39 -18.28 4.41
N LEU A 29 -6.52 -18.84 5.26
CA LEU A 29 -6.39 -18.40 6.65
C LEU A 29 -5.90 -16.96 6.75
N TYR A 30 -4.78 -16.60 6.10
CA TYR A 30 -4.23 -15.25 6.25
C TYR A 30 -4.97 -14.21 5.41
N TYR A 31 -5.53 -14.56 4.25
CA TYR A 31 -6.34 -13.60 3.47
C TYR A 31 -7.59 -13.15 4.24
N ASN A 32 -8.20 -14.03 5.05
CA ASN A 32 -9.30 -13.63 5.93
C ASN A 32 -8.87 -12.62 7.00
N VAL A 33 -7.61 -12.64 7.45
CA VAL A 33 -7.06 -11.61 8.34
C VAL A 33 -7.02 -10.25 7.65
N ILE A 34 -6.58 -10.19 6.38
CA ILE A 34 -6.56 -8.94 5.59
C ILE A 34 -7.97 -8.39 5.38
N ILE A 35 -8.95 -9.26 5.11
CA ILE A 35 -10.37 -8.88 5.03
C ILE A 35 -10.83 -8.32 6.38
N GLY A 36 -10.44 -8.94 7.50
CA GLY A 36 -10.71 -8.45 8.85
C GLY A 36 -10.19 -7.03 9.08
N TRP A 37 -8.94 -6.74 8.69
CA TRP A 37 -8.39 -5.39 8.77
C TRP A 37 -9.16 -4.39 7.91
N SER A 38 -9.56 -4.80 6.70
CA SER A 38 -10.34 -3.96 5.78
C SER A 38 -11.73 -3.63 6.36
N ILE A 39 -12.39 -4.61 6.99
CA ILE A 39 -13.67 -4.42 7.69
C ILE A 39 -13.52 -3.45 8.87
N PHE A 40 -12.44 -3.56 9.63
CA PHE A 40 -12.16 -2.64 10.73
C PHE A 40 -12.03 -1.18 10.24
N TYR A 41 -11.21 -0.94 9.21
CA TYR A 41 -11.06 0.38 8.61
C TYR A 41 -12.35 0.91 8.00
N PHE A 42 -13.14 0.03 7.37
CA PHE A 42 -14.45 0.39 6.82
C PHE A 42 -15.38 0.94 7.90
N PHE A 43 -15.50 0.26 9.04
CA PHE A 43 -16.34 0.75 10.15
C PHE A 43 -15.79 2.03 10.79
N GLN A 44 -14.47 2.15 10.89
CA GLN A 44 -13.82 3.35 11.43
C GLN A 44 -13.93 4.58 10.51
N SER A 45 -14.34 4.40 9.25
CA SER A 45 -14.51 5.50 8.29
C SER A 45 -15.84 6.27 8.46
N PHE A 46 -16.75 5.82 9.33
CA PHE A 46 -18.06 6.47 9.57
C PHE A 46 -18.03 7.60 10.62
N GLN A 47 -16.86 8.18 10.89
CA GLN A 47 -16.71 9.27 11.86
C GLN A 47 -15.87 10.42 11.30
N TYR A 48 -16.12 11.64 11.79
CA TYR A 48 -15.37 12.85 11.46
C TYR A 48 -14.95 13.56 12.75
N PRO A 49 -13.65 13.88 12.96
CA PRO A 49 -12.52 13.58 12.08
C PRO A 49 -12.20 12.07 11.98
N LEU A 50 -11.46 11.67 10.94
CA LEU A 50 -11.01 10.28 10.80
C LEU A 50 -10.02 9.93 11.94
N PRO A 51 -10.04 8.70 12.50
CA PRO A 51 -9.18 8.34 13.63
C PRO A 51 -7.67 8.41 13.38
N TRP A 52 -7.27 8.37 12.11
CA TRP A 52 -5.88 8.44 11.67
C TRP A 52 -5.50 9.78 11.06
N ALA A 53 -6.35 10.81 11.22
CA ALA A 53 -6.08 12.16 10.70
C ALA A 53 -5.08 12.95 11.57
N GLU A 54 -5.12 12.78 12.88
CA GLU A 54 -4.31 13.55 13.84
C GLU A 54 -3.67 12.64 14.88
N CYS A 55 -2.52 13.08 15.42
CA CYS A 55 -1.87 12.38 16.52
C CYS A 55 -2.64 12.58 17.83
N PRO A 56 -2.78 11.53 18.65
CA PRO A 56 -3.41 11.65 19.96
C PRO A 56 -2.59 12.57 20.89
N ILE A 57 -3.32 13.33 21.72
CA ILE A 57 -2.74 14.28 22.67
C ILE A 57 -3.02 13.78 24.08
N THR A 58 -1.96 13.51 24.83
CA THR A 58 -2.03 13.13 26.25
C THR A 58 -1.88 14.37 27.13
N ARG A 59 -2.82 14.56 28.06
CA ARG A 59 -2.80 15.68 29.01
C ARG A 59 -2.17 15.24 30.33
N ASN A 60 -1.02 15.81 30.67
CA ASN A 60 -0.39 15.64 31.98
C ASN A 60 -0.50 16.96 32.76
N GLY A 61 -1.61 17.13 33.48
CA GLY A 61 -1.94 18.40 34.16
C GLY A 61 -2.32 19.51 33.16
N SER A 62 -1.58 20.62 33.17
CA SER A 62 -1.79 21.77 32.26
C SER A 62 -1.07 21.64 30.91
N GLN A 63 -0.19 20.63 30.75
CA GLN A 63 0.56 20.42 29.51
C GLN A 63 -0.15 19.39 28.62
N ALA A 64 -0.41 19.79 27.38
CA ALA A 64 -0.86 18.93 26.30
C ALA A 64 0.36 18.46 25.53
N ILE A 65 0.66 17.17 25.59
CA ILE A 65 1.83 16.56 24.94
C ILE A 65 1.29 15.64 23.83
N VAL A 66 1.74 15.86 22.59
CA VAL A 66 1.46 14.97 21.48
C VAL A 66 2.22 13.66 21.70
N GLU A 67 1.60 12.51 21.40
CA GLU A 67 2.28 11.22 21.57
C GLU A 67 3.61 11.17 20.79
N PRO A 68 4.77 11.05 21.46
CA PRO A 68 6.08 11.21 20.81
C PRO A 68 6.37 10.18 19.72
N GLU A 69 5.79 8.97 19.82
CA GLU A 69 5.91 7.95 18.78
C GLU A 69 5.14 8.34 17.52
N CYS A 70 3.98 8.99 17.67
CA CYS A 70 3.18 9.46 16.56
C CYS A 70 3.85 10.65 15.86
N GLU A 71 4.37 11.60 16.64
CA GLU A 71 5.09 12.77 16.14
C GLU A 71 6.34 12.39 15.32
N LYS A 72 7.09 11.36 15.75
CA LYS A 72 8.26 10.86 15.01
C LYS A 72 7.94 10.05 13.76
N SER A 73 6.70 9.59 13.61
CA SER A 73 6.27 8.75 12.50
C SER A 73 5.20 9.47 11.68
N SER A 74 3.95 9.03 11.76
CA SER A 74 2.78 9.74 11.25
C SER A 74 1.52 9.24 11.95
N ALA A 75 0.44 10.02 11.93
CA ALA A 75 -0.85 9.62 12.52
C ALA A 75 -1.38 8.30 11.94
N THR A 76 -1.21 8.08 10.63
CA THR A 76 -1.62 6.83 9.96
C THR A 76 -0.74 5.64 10.35
N THR A 77 0.57 5.83 10.45
CA THR A 77 1.52 4.80 10.89
C THR A 77 1.24 4.40 12.33
N TYR A 78 1.05 5.39 13.21
CA TYR A 78 0.70 5.16 14.62
C TYR A 78 -0.64 4.42 14.74
N PHE A 79 -1.67 4.85 14.00
CA PHE A 79 -2.96 4.19 14.03
C PHE A 79 -2.90 2.74 13.55
N TRP A 80 -2.08 2.44 12.54
CA TRP A 80 -1.89 1.06 12.07
C TRP A 80 -1.18 0.18 13.10
N TYR A 81 -0.02 0.62 13.61
CA TYR A 81 0.82 -0.23 14.47
C TYR A 81 0.35 -0.27 15.93
N ARG A 82 -0.14 0.84 16.49
CA ARG A 82 -0.54 0.94 17.90
C ARG A 82 -2.02 0.76 18.13
N GLU A 83 -2.87 1.45 17.39
CA GLU A 83 -4.33 1.40 17.63
C GLU A 83 -5.02 0.19 16.99
N THR A 84 -4.60 -0.19 15.78
CA THR A 84 -5.20 -1.28 15.01
C THR A 84 -4.59 -2.62 15.41
N LEU A 85 -3.28 -2.81 15.16
CA LEU A 85 -2.61 -4.08 15.41
C LEU A 85 -2.23 -4.26 16.87
N ASN A 86 -1.77 -3.18 17.52
CA ASN A 86 -1.15 -3.20 18.84
C ASN A 86 0.05 -4.15 18.88
N ILE A 87 1.06 -3.87 18.04
CA ILE A 87 2.23 -4.74 17.86
C ILE A 87 3.18 -4.72 19.07
N THR A 88 3.81 -5.86 19.33
CA THR A 88 4.94 -6.02 20.25
C THR A 88 6.26 -5.71 19.53
N SER A 89 7.34 -5.55 20.30
CA SER A 89 8.68 -5.27 19.76
C SER A 89 9.35 -6.50 19.12
N THR A 90 8.96 -7.70 19.54
CA THR A 90 9.52 -8.97 19.07
C THR A 90 8.43 -9.96 18.72
N ILE A 91 8.75 -10.92 17.84
CA ILE A 91 7.82 -11.99 17.46
C ILE A 91 7.61 -13.02 18.59
N ASP A 92 8.57 -13.13 19.50
CA ASP A 92 8.52 -14.05 20.64
C ASP A 92 7.51 -13.58 21.70
N ASP A 93 7.34 -12.26 21.81
CA ASP A 93 6.32 -11.64 22.65
C ASP A 93 4.97 -11.63 21.92
N THR A 94 4.13 -12.62 22.20
CA THR A 94 2.78 -12.69 21.60
C THR A 94 1.81 -11.63 22.12
N GLY A 95 2.16 -10.94 23.21
CA GLY A 95 1.29 -9.98 23.88
C GLY A 95 -0.01 -10.66 24.37
N GLY A 96 -1.14 -10.21 23.85
CA GLY A 96 -2.47 -10.76 24.16
C GLY A 96 -3.42 -10.68 22.97
N LEU A 97 -4.63 -11.23 23.14
CA LEU A 97 -5.63 -11.24 22.06
C LEU A 97 -6.24 -9.85 21.86
N ASN A 98 -5.96 -9.24 20.70
CA ASN A 98 -6.57 -7.98 20.31
C ASN A 98 -8.05 -8.20 19.95
N TRP A 99 -8.95 -7.82 20.87
CA TRP A 99 -10.39 -8.03 20.73
C TRP A 99 -10.99 -7.34 19.51
N LYS A 100 -10.53 -6.12 19.16
CA LYS A 100 -11.00 -5.38 17.99
C LYS A 100 -10.74 -6.18 16.70
N MET A 101 -9.52 -6.70 16.57
CA MET A 101 -9.12 -7.51 15.41
C MET A 101 -9.80 -8.87 15.38
N THR A 102 -9.96 -9.50 16.55
CA THR A 102 -10.61 -10.81 16.68
C THR A 102 -12.08 -10.74 16.28
N LEU A 103 -12.80 -9.70 16.72
CA LEU A 103 -14.19 -9.47 16.31
C LEU A 103 -14.28 -9.21 14.80
N SER A 104 -13.37 -8.39 14.25
CA SER A 104 -13.34 -8.10 12.82
C SER A 104 -13.05 -9.35 11.98
N LEU A 105 -12.18 -10.24 12.46
CA LEU A 105 -11.91 -11.54 11.85
C LEU A 105 -13.12 -12.48 11.92
N LEU A 106 -13.84 -12.50 13.05
CA LEU A 106 -15.09 -13.27 13.17
C LEU A 106 -16.13 -12.80 12.15
N VAL A 107 -16.30 -11.49 11.98
CA VAL A 107 -17.20 -10.92 10.96
C VAL A 107 -16.75 -11.31 9.55
N ALA A 108 -15.45 -11.25 9.25
CA ALA A 108 -14.92 -11.69 7.96
C ALA A 108 -15.29 -13.15 7.65
N TRP A 109 -15.08 -14.06 8.61
CA TRP A 109 -15.44 -15.46 8.45
C TRP A 109 -16.95 -15.67 8.27
N ILE A 110 -17.79 -14.95 9.03
CA ILE A 110 -19.25 -15.02 8.87
C ILE A 110 -19.65 -14.60 7.45
N LEU A 111 -19.09 -13.49 6.94
CA LEU A 111 -19.39 -13.02 5.58
C LEU A 111 -18.98 -14.03 4.51
N VAL A 112 -17.78 -14.62 4.63
CA VAL A 112 -17.30 -15.65 3.70
C VAL A 112 -18.17 -16.90 3.75
N CYS A 113 -18.52 -17.37 4.95
CA CYS A 113 -19.41 -18.51 5.15
C CYS A 113 -20.79 -18.27 4.51
N LEU A 114 -21.38 -17.09 4.73
CA LEU A 114 -22.67 -16.71 4.12
C LEU A 114 -22.59 -16.65 2.60
N ALA A 115 -21.49 -16.11 2.04
CA ALA A 115 -21.30 -16.02 0.60
C ALA A 115 -21.25 -17.41 -0.07
N VAL A 116 -20.69 -18.41 0.61
CA VAL A 116 -20.45 -19.76 0.07
C VAL A 116 -21.47 -20.81 0.57
N ILE A 117 -22.44 -20.44 1.42
CA ILE A 117 -23.31 -21.39 2.15
C ILE A 117 -24.09 -22.39 1.25
N LYS A 118 -24.45 -22.00 0.02
CA LYS A 118 -25.09 -22.88 -0.99
C LYS A 118 -24.14 -23.26 -2.13
N GLY A 119 -22.84 -23.23 -1.89
CA GLY A 119 -21.80 -23.41 -2.90
C GLY A 119 -21.95 -22.42 -4.05
N ILE A 120 -21.84 -22.93 -5.27
CA ILE A 120 -21.78 -22.13 -6.51
C ILE A 120 -23.05 -21.32 -6.75
N GLN A 121 -24.21 -21.79 -6.30
CA GLN A 121 -25.47 -21.06 -6.48
C GLN A 121 -25.53 -19.75 -5.69
N SER A 122 -24.90 -19.70 -4.52
CA SER A 122 -24.78 -18.48 -3.71
C SER A 122 -23.61 -17.64 -4.16
N SER A 123 -22.42 -18.25 -4.28
CA SER A 123 -21.20 -17.53 -4.61
C SER A 123 -21.26 -16.89 -6.00
N GLY A 124 -21.93 -17.53 -6.97
CA GLY A 124 -22.15 -16.95 -8.29
C GLY A 124 -22.99 -15.66 -8.25
N LYS A 125 -23.95 -15.54 -7.33
CA LYS A 125 -24.74 -14.30 -7.16
C LYS A 125 -23.91 -13.17 -6.54
N VAL A 126 -23.15 -13.51 -5.49
CA VAL A 126 -22.24 -12.57 -4.82
C VAL A 126 -21.17 -12.06 -5.80
N MET A 127 -20.68 -12.96 -6.68
CA MET A 127 -19.64 -12.65 -7.66
C MET A 127 -20.03 -11.55 -8.63
N TYR A 128 -21.30 -11.40 -9.02
CA TYR A 128 -21.72 -10.30 -9.90
C TYR A 128 -21.38 -8.93 -9.29
N PHE A 129 -21.69 -8.74 -8.00
CA PHE A 129 -21.33 -7.50 -7.31
C PHE A 129 -19.82 -7.42 -7.07
N SER A 130 -19.22 -8.46 -6.49
CA SER A 130 -17.82 -8.43 -6.08
C SER A 130 -16.81 -8.39 -7.23
N SER A 131 -17.22 -8.75 -8.45
CA SER A 131 -16.37 -8.65 -9.65
C SER A 131 -16.52 -7.31 -10.36
N LEU A 132 -17.73 -6.73 -10.42
CA LEU A 132 -17.99 -5.47 -11.14
C LEU A 132 -17.69 -4.23 -10.29
N PHE A 133 -18.07 -4.25 -9.01
CA PHE A 133 -17.92 -3.10 -8.13
C PHE A 133 -16.46 -2.61 -8.01
N PRO A 134 -15.45 -3.48 -7.87
CA PRO A 134 -14.06 -3.04 -7.85
C PRO A 134 -13.63 -2.24 -9.10
N TYR A 135 -14.13 -2.59 -10.30
CA TYR A 135 -13.80 -1.81 -11.50
C TYR A 135 -14.42 -0.41 -11.49
N VAL A 136 -15.64 -0.28 -10.96
CA VAL A 136 -16.27 1.04 -10.77
C VAL A 136 -15.44 1.88 -9.81
N VAL A 137 -15.03 1.31 -8.68
CA VAL A 137 -14.20 1.99 -7.68
C VAL A 137 -12.83 2.37 -8.25
N LEU A 138 -12.16 1.46 -8.96
CA LEU A 138 -10.86 1.74 -9.60
C LEU A 138 -10.99 2.85 -10.64
N PHE A 139 -12.06 2.88 -11.43
CA PHE A 139 -12.30 3.96 -12.38
C PHE A 139 -12.51 5.31 -11.68
N CYS A 140 -13.31 5.35 -10.61
CA CYS A 140 -13.48 6.56 -9.80
C CYS A 140 -12.16 7.04 -9.19
N PHE A 141 -11.36 6.13 -8.63
CA PHE A 141 -10.04 6.48 -8.09
C PHE A 141 -9.06 6.89 -9.17
N LEU A 142 -9.12 6.33 -10.38
CA LEU A 142 -8.30 6.79 -11.49
C LEU A 142 -8.63 8.24 -11.85
N VAL A 143 -9.92 8.54 -12.05
CA VAL A 143 -10.35 9.92 -12.37
C VAL A 143 -9.94 10.88 -11.26
N ARG A 144 -10.18 10.54 -9.98
CA ARG A 144 -9.78 11.40 -8.87
C ARG A 144 -8.26 11.54 -8.77
N GLY A 145 -7.52 10.43 -8.89
CA GLY A 145 -6.06 10.39 -8.79
C GLY A 145 -5.38 11.24 -9.86
N LEU A 146 -5.84 11.18 -11.11
CA LEU A 146 -5.32 12.01 -12.20
C LEU A 146 -5.60 13.51 -12.04
N LEU A 147 -6.59 13.89 -11.23
CA LEU A 147 -6.88 15.29 -10.90
C LEU A 147 -6.01 15.83 -9.75
N LEU A 148 -5.29 14.98 -9.04
CA LEU A 148 -4.39 15.39 -7.97
C LEU A 148 -3.06 15.91 -8.53
N LYS A 149 -2.51 16.93 -7.87
CA LYS A 149 -1.18 17.47 -8.22
C LYS A 149 -0.10 16.41 -7.94
N GLY A 150 0.87 16.26 -8.82
CA GLY A 150 1.95 15.29 -8.65
C GLY A 150 1.63 13.86 -9.10
N ALA A 151 0.40 13.57 -9.57
CA ALA A 151 0.04 12.25 -10.08
C ALA A 151 0.88 11.83 -11.29
N VAL A 152 1.26 12.80 -12.14
CA VAL A 152 2.09 12.56 -13.32
C VAL A 152 3.48 12.07 -12.93
N ASP A 153 4.07 12.58 -11.85
CA ASP A 153 5.41 12.17 -11.40
C ASP A 153 5.42 10.70 -10.96
N GLY A 154 4.38 10.27 -10.23
CA GLY A 154 4.22 8.86 -9.85
C GLY A 154 4.02 7.94 -11.05
N ILE A 155 3.21 8.37 -12.04
CA ILE A 155 3.02 7.60 -13.29
C ILE A 155 4.30 7.56 -14.12
N ALA A 156 5.04 8.66 -14.21
CA ALA A 156 6.33 8.71 -14.88
C ALA A 156 7.34 7.76 -14.21
N HIS A 157 7.36 7.74 -12.88
CA HIS A 157 8.19 6.80 -12.11
C HIS A 157 7.82 5.34 -12.41
N MET A 158 6.54 5.00 -12.52
CA MET A 158 6.08 3.65 -12.92
C MET A 158 6.63 3.20 -14.28
N PHE A 159 6.69 4.12 -15.26
CA PHE A 159 7.10 3.80 -16.63
C PHE A 159 8.59 4.01 -16.90
N THR A 160 9.37 4.50 -15.93
CA THR A 160 10.82 4.73 -16.10
C THR A 160 11.57 3.41 -15.90
N PRO A 161 12.10 2.78 -16.97
CA PRO A 161 12.65 1.45 -16.88
C PRO A 161 14.09 1.47 -16.33
N LYS A 162 14.32 0.76 -15.22
CA LYS A 162 15.67 0.50 -14.69
C LYS A 162 16.21 -0.80 -15.32
N LEU A 163 16.77 -0.71 -16.53
CA LEU A 163 17.18 -1.88 -17.34
C LEU A 163 18.17 -2.81 -16.62
N GLU A 164 19.01 -2.26 -15.75
CA GLU A 164 19.96 -3.02 -14.92
C GLU A 164 19.25 -4.05 -14.03
N LYS A 165 18.03 -3.75 -13.56
CA LYS A 165 17.22 -4.66 -12.73
C LYS A 165 16.77 -5.92 -13.49
N MET A 166 16.70 -5.88 -14.81
CA MET A 166 16.31 -7.07 -15.60
C MET A 166 17.37 -8.17 -15.59
N LEU A 167 18.61 -7.84 -15.23
CA LEU A 167 19.71 -8.81 -15.09
C LEU A 167 19.62 -9.59 -13.76
N GLU A 168 18.87 -9.09 -12.79
CA GLU A 168 18.74 -9.70 -11.47
C GLU A 168 17.76 -10.91 -11.54
N PRO A 169 18.19 -12.14 -11.25
CA PRO A 169 17.32 -13.32 -11.32
C PRO A 169 16.12 -13.25 -10.37
N GLN A 170 16.25 -12.50 -9.28
CA GLN A 170 15.20 -12.27 -8.30
C GLN A 170 13.97 -11.61 -8.93
N VAL A 171 14.15 -10.64 -9.84
CA VAL A 171 13.05 -9.93 -10.50
C VAL A 171 12.21 -10.89 -11.34
N TRP A 172 12.83 -11.82 -12.05
CA TRP A 172 12.13 -12.84 -12.84
C TRP A 172 11.38 -13.85 -11.97
N ARG A 173 11.97 -14.26 -10.85
CA ARG A 173 11.31 -15.13 -9.88
C ARG A 173 10.06 -14.46 -9.33
N GLU A 174 10.15 -13.19 -8.92
CA GLU A 174 9.03 -12.42 -8.39
C GLU A 174 7.93 -12.20 -9.45
N ALA A 175 8.31 -11.88 -10.69
CA ALA A 175 7.37 -11.76 -11.80
C ALA A 175 6.62 -13.08 -12.07
N ALA A 176 7.33 -14.21 -12.09
CA ALA A 176 6.71 -15.52 -12.25
C ALA A 176 5.76 -15.84 -11.07
N THR A 177 6.21 -15.65 -9.83
CA THR A 177 5.36 -15.83 -8.64
C THR A 177 4.09 -14.98 -8.73
N GLN A 178 4.21 -13.71 -9.14
CA GLN A 178 3.07 -12.82 -9.31
C GLN A 178 2.05 -13.35 -10.32
N VAL A 179 2.49 -13.90 -11.46
CA VAL A 179 1.59 -14.47 -12.47
C VAL A 179 0.84 -15.70 -11.91
N PHE A 180 1.53 -16.59 -11.20
CA PHE A 180 0.90 -17.77 -10.61
C PHE A 180 -0.15 -17.39 -9.55
N PHE A 181 0.15 -16.42 -8.70
CA PHE A 181 -0.78 -15.93 -7.67
C PHE A 181 -1.95 -15.16 -8.29
N ALA A 182 -1.72 -14.26 -9.25
CA ALA A 182 -2.76 -13.44 -9.87
C ALA A 182 -3.80 -14.28 -10.61
N LEU A 183 -3.37 -15.33 -11.30
CA LEU A 183 -4.26 -16.25 -12.02
C LEU A 183 -4.78 -17.42 -11.16
N GLY A 184 -4.31 -17.56 -9.91
CA GLY A 184 -4.69 -18.66 -9.03
C GLY A 184 -4.26 -20.04 -9.55
N LEU A 185 -3.13 -20.12 -10.25
CA LEU A 185 -2.60 -21.36 -10.82
C LEU A 185 -2.03 -22.26 -9.71
N GLY A 186 -2.30 -23.57 -9.79
CA GLY A 186 -1.82 -24.55 -8.80
C GLY A 186 -2.71 -24.70 -7.55
N PHE A 187 -3.69 -23.84 -7.35
CA PHE A 187 -4.66 -23.90 -6.25
C PHE A 187 -5.77 -24.94 -6.47
N GLY A 188 -5.98 -25.38 -7.72
CA GLY A 188 -7.04 -26.33 -8.07
C GLY A 188 -8.45 -25.74 -8.14
N GLY A 189 -8.62 -24.45 -7.79
CA GLY A 189 -9.89 -23.72 -7.90
C GLY A 189 -10.35 -23.59 -9.36
N VAL A 190 -9.46 -23.23 -10.28
CA VAL A 190 -9.77 -23.16 -11.73
C VAL A 190 -10.24 -24.52 -12.26
N ILE A 191 -9.54 -25.61 -11.91
CA ILE A 191 -9.95 -26.97 -12.29
C ILE A 191 -11.35 -27.31 -11.76
N ALA A 192 -11.65 -26.90 -10.53
CA ALA A 192 -12.97 -27.11 -9.93
C ALA A 192 -14.06 -26.33 -10.68
N PHE A 193 -13.86 -25.03 -10.93
CA PHE A 193 -14.83 -24.21 -11.65
C PHE A 193 -15.04 -24.67 -13.10
N SER A 194 -13.96 -24.95 -13.83
CA SER A 194 -14.04 -25.45 -15.20
C SER A 194 -14.76 -26.80 -15.29
N SER A 195 -14.79 -27.60 -14.21
CA SER A 195 -15.52 -28.88 -14.21
C SER A 195 -17.05 -28.74 -14.24
N TYR A 196 -17.57 -27.53 -14.01
CA TYR A 196 -18.99 -27.21 -14.13
C TYR A 196 -19.38 -26.66 -15.52
N ASN A 197 -18.42 -26.41 -16.40
CA ASN A 197 -18.70 -25.95 -17.76
C ASN A 197 -19.29 -27.07 -18.63
N LYS A 198 -19.99 -26.68 -19.70
CA LYS A 198 -20.43 -27.62 -20.73
C LYS A 198 -19.21 -28.23 -21.43
N ARG A 199 -19.35 -29.46 -21.92
CA ARG A 199 -18.25 -30.20 -22.57
C ARG A 199 -17.78 -29.59 -23.88
N ASP A 200 -18.67 -28.89 -24.59
CA ASP A 200 -18.43 -28.20 -25.86
C ASP A 200 -18.01 -26.73 -25.68
N ASN A 201 -17.75 -26.30 -24.44
CA ASN A 201 -17.31 -24.94 -24.14
C ASN A 201 -15.89 -24.67 -24.66
N ASN A 202 -15.69 -23.51 -25.29
CA ASN A 202 -14.38 -23.11 -25.81
C ASN A 202 -13.44 -22.64 -24.68
N CYS A 203 -12.77 -23.59 -24.03
CA CYS A 203 -11.86 -23.31 -22.93
C CYS A 203 -10.61 -22.50 -23.34
N HIS A 204 -10.21 -22.53 -24.62
CA HIS A 204 -9.08 -21.75 -25.12
C HIS A 204 -9.40 -20.25 -25.11
N PHE A 205 -10.61 -19.89 -25.56
CA PHE A 205 -11.07 -18.51 -25.53
C PHE A 205 -11.18 -17.99 -24.10
N ASP A 206 -11.78 -18.78 -23.20
CA ASP A 206 -11.91 -18.41 -21.79
C ASP A 206 -10.56 -18.17 -21.13
N ALA A 207 -9.57 -19.05 -21.37
CA ALA A 207 -8.23 -18.91 -20.82
C ALA A 207 -7.51 -17.65 -21.33
N ALA A 208 -7.63 -17.36 -22.63
CA ALA A 208 -7.06 -16.15 -23.22
C ALA A 208 -7.73 -14.89 -22.65
N LEU A 209 -9.07 -14.89 -22.56
CA LEU A 209 -9.85 -13.77 -22.05
C LEU A 209 -9.50 -13.47 -20.59
N VAL A 210 -9.46 -14.49 -19.72
CA VAL A 210 -9.09 -14.33 -18.31
C VAL A 210 -7.67 -13.76 -18.17
N SER A 211 -6.73 -14.23 -18.99
CA SER A 211 -5.34 -13.76 -18.97
C SER A 211 -5.24 -12.28 -19.39
N ILE A 212 -5.96 -11.88 -20.44
CA ILE A 212 -6.00 -10.49 -20.93
C ILE A 212 -6.65 -9.57 -19.90
N ILE A 213 -7.79 -9.97 -19.33
CA ILE A 213 -8.47 -9.19 -18.28
C ILE A 213 -7.54 -9.03 -17.08
N ASN A 214 -6.91 -10.09 -16.60
CA ASN A 214 -5.96 -10.02 -15.48
C ASN A 214 -4.81 -9.03 -15.76
N PHE A 215 -4.24 -9.06 -16.97
CA PHE A 215 -3.19 -8.13 -17.38
C PHE A 215 -3.68 -6.67 -17.39
N VAL A 216 -4.81 -6.39 -18.04
CA VAL A 216 -5.38 -5.04 -18.12
C VAL A 216 -5.74 -4.51 -16.74
N THR A 217 -6.35 -5.34 -15.89
CA THR A 217 -6.70 -4.97 -14.51
C THR A 217 -5.47 -4.70 -13.66
N SER A 218 -4.39 -5.47 -13.85
CA SER A 218 -3.11 -5.23 -13.15
C SER A 218 -2.49 -3.90 -13.55
N ILE A 219 -2.51 -3.54 -14.84
CA ILE A 219 -2.06 -2.23 -15.32
C ILE A 219 -2.94 -1.10 -14.77
N LEU A 220 -4.26 -1.27 -14.80
CA LEU A 220 -5.20 -0.27 -14.30
C LEU A 220 -5.00 -0.01 -12.80
N ALA A 221 -4.88 -1.08 -12.01
CA ALA A 221 -4.67 -0.97 -10.56
C ALA A 221 -3.31 -0.33 -10.22
N THR A 222 -2.24 -0.71 -10.93
CA THR A 222 -0.92 -0.10 -10.73
C THR A 222 -0.92 1.38 -11.11
N LEU A 223 -1.58 1.76 -12.20
CA LEU A 223 -1.73 3.16 -12.60
C LEU A 223 -2.41 4.00 -11.49
N VAL A 224 -3.50 3.49 -10.89
CA VAL A 224 -4.19 4.17 -9.77
C VAL A 224 -3.26 4.31 -8.55
N VAL A 225 -2.55 3.24 -8.19
CA VAL A 225 -1.59 3.25 -7.08
C VAL A 225 -0.51 4.29 -7.28
N PHE A 226 0.15 4.31 -8.44
CA PHE A 226 1.22 5.26 -8.71
C PHE A 226 0.73 6.71 -8.83
N ALA A 227 -0.49 6.95 -9.32
CA ALA A 227 -1.07 8.29 -9.30
C ALA A 227 -1.23 8.84 -7.86
N VAL A 228 -1.74 8.01 -6.93
CA VAL A 228 -1.91 8.39 -5.51
C VAL A 228 -0.56 8.54 -4.80
N LEU A 229 0.38 7.63 -5.06
CA LEU A 229 1.75 7.72 -4.50
C LEU A 229 2.49 8.96 -5.00
N GLY A 230 2.31 9.36 -6.26
CA GLY A 230 2.88 10.61 -6.80
C GLY A 230 2.34 11.86 -6.10
N PHE A 231 1.04 11.90 -5.84
CA PHE A 231 0.44 12.96 -5.01
C PHE A 231 1.02 12.97 -3.60
N LYS A 232 1.06 11.81 -2.94
CA LYS A 232 1.62 11.66 -1.59
C LYS A 232 3.07 12.15 -1.52
N ALA A 233 3.91 11.72 -2.47
CA ALA A 233 5.32 12.08 -2.53
C ALA A 233 5.49 13.60 -2.66
N ASN A 234 4.69 14.26 -3.50
CA ASN A 234 4.71 15.72 -3.63
C ASN A 234 4.30 16.43 -2.34
N VAL A 235 3.23 15.98 -1.67
CA VAL A 235 2.79 16.56 -0.39
C VAL A 235 3.85 16.38 0.70
N MET A 236 4.47 15.21 0.80
CA MET A 236 5.53 14.97 1.78
C MET A 236 6.79 15.77 1.47
N ASN A 237 7.12 15.93 0.20
CA ASN A 237 8.24 16.76 -0.24
C ASN A 237 8.02 18.23 0.11
N GLU A 238 6.81 18.77 -0.12
CA GLU A 238 6.45 20.13 0.29
C GLU A 238 6.55 20.33 1.81
N LYS A 239 6.08 19.38 2.63
CA LYS A 239 6.24 19.44 4.08
C LYS A 239 7.71 19.46 4.51
N CYS A 240 8.54 18.58 3.94
CA CYS A 240 9.98 18.54 4.21
C CYS A 240 10.65 19.90 3.92
N VAL A 241 10.30 20.51 2.78
CA VAL A 241 10.80 21.83 2.39
C VAL A 241 10.41 22.91 3.39
N VAL A 242 9.15 22.92 3.84
CA VAL A 242 8.66 23.90 4.84
C VAL A 242 9.37 23.73 6.19
N GLU A 243 9.46 22.51 6.71
CA GLU A 243 10.14 22.23 7.99
C GLU A 243 11.62 22.63 7.96
N ASN A 244 12.32 22.31 6.87
CA ASN A 244 13.72 22.70 6.73
C ASN A 244 13.90 24.21 6.50
N ALA A 245 12.94 24.87 5.85
CA ALA A 245 12.93 26.33 5.74
C ALA A 245 12.80 27.00 7.11
N GLU A 246 11.95 26.49 7.99
CA GLU A 246 11.82 26.98 9.37
C GLU A 246 13.11 26.80 10.17
N LYS A 247 13.77 25.63 10.06
CA LYS A 247 15.09 25.40 10.66
C LYS A 247 16.12 26.42 10.15
N ILE A 248 16.18 26.63 8.84
CA ILE A 248 17.11 27.59 8.21
C ILE A 248 16.83 29.01 8.71
N LEU A 249 15.57 29.44 8.79
CA LEU A 249 15.20 30.73 9.37
C LEU A 249 15.65 30.85 10.83
N GLY A 250 15.52 29.78 11.63
CA GLY A 250 16.07 29.71 12.99
C GLY A 250 17.59 29.90 13.03
N TYR A 251 18.32 29.28 12.11
CA TYR A 251 19.77 29.42 12.01
C TYR A 251 20.24 30.79 11.52
N LEU A 252 19.47 31.44 10.64
CA LEU A 252 19.72 32.82 10.23
C LEU A 252 19.52 33.79 11.39
N ASN A 253 18.47 33.59 12.19
CA ASN A 253 18.16 34.44 13.33
C ASN A 253 19.17 34.28 14.48
N SER A 254 19.74 33.09 14.66
CA SER A 254 20.80 32.81 15.64
C SER A 254 22.21 33.14 15.14
N GLY A 255 22.37 33.55 13.88
CA GLY A 255 23.65 33.93 13.29
C GLY A 255 24.58 32.75 12.93
N VAL A 256 24.08 31.52 12.97
CA VAL A 256 24.81 30.31 12.56
C VAL A 256 25.00 30.28 11.04
N LEU A 257 23.99 30.77 10.31
CA LEU A 257 23.95 30.96 8.87
C LEU A 257 23.91 32.46 8.53
N SER A 258 24.67 32.88 7.52
CA SER A 258 24.65 34.25 7.02
C SER A 258 23.63 34.40 5.88
N ARG A 259 22.88 35.51 5.86
CA ARG A 259 21.89 35.77 4.80
C ARG A 259 22.50 35.88 3.39
N GLU A 260 23.80 36.11 3.30
CA GLU A 260 24.54 36.15 2.03
C GLU A 260 24.60 34.79 1.32
N LEU A 261 24.40 33.68 2.05
CA LEU A 261 24.35 32.34 1.45
C LEU A 261 23.02 32.07 0.71
N ILE A 262 22.00 32.92 0.90
CA ILE A 262 20.69 32.70 0.32
C ILE A 262 20.61 33.41 -1.02
N PRO A 263 20.33 32.68 -2.12
CA PRO A 263 20.12 33.29 -3.42
C PRO A 263 19.05 34.41 -3.36
N PRO A 264 19.29 35.56 -4.01
CA PRO A 264 18.47 36.76 -3.84
C PRO A 264 17.04 36.64 -4.39
N HIS A 265 16.76 35.64 -5.24
CA HIS A 265 15.42 35.36 -5.75
C HIS A 265 14.54 34.56 -4.79
N ILE A 266 15.13 33.95 -3.76
CA ILE A 266 14.40 33.07 -2.85
C ILE A 266 13.61 33.87 -1.83
N ASN A 267 12.31 33.61 -1.78
CA ASN A 267 11.42 34.15 -0.77
C ASN A 267 10.82 33.03 0.08
N PHE A 268 11.08 33.06 1.40
CA PHE A 268 10.59 32.07 2.35
C PHE A 268 9.06 32.00 2.47
N SER A 269 8.31 33.03 2.04
CA SER A 269 6.84 32.96 2.08
C SER A 269 6.24 32.09 0.96
N HIS A 270 6.97 31.87 -0.14
CA HIS A 270 6.57 31.04 -1.27
C HIS A 270 7.77 30.25 -1.76
N LEU A 271 8.22 29.28 -0.95
CA LEU A 271 9.39 28.46 -1.27
C LEU A 271 8.96 27.26 -2.12
N SER A 272 9.54 27.10 -3.30
CA SER A 272 9.38 25.88 -4.09
C SER A 272 10.43 24.82 -3.71
N ALA A 273 10.17 23.56 -4.06
CA ALA A 273 11.15 22.48 -3.87
C ALA A 273 12.46 22.71 -4.64
N GLN A 274 12.38 23.38 -5.80
CA GLN A 274 13.55 23.72 -6.59
C GLN A 274 14.40 24.81 -5.91
N ASP A 275 13.77 25.85 -5.38
CA ASP A 275 14.45 26.91 -4.62
C ASP A 275 15.16 26.32 -3.38
N TYR A 276 14.49 25.39 -2.69
CA TYR A 276 15.09 24.68 -1.56
C TYR A 276 16.30 23.84 -1.98
N SER A 277 16.22 23.10 -3.09
CA SER A 277 17.32 22.27 -3.56
C SER A 277 18.56 23.10 -3.91
N GLU A 278 18.39 24.27 -4.53
CA GLU A 278 19.47 25.22 -4.79
C GLU A 278 20.10 25.72 -3.47
N MET A 279 19.27 26.17 -2.54
CA MET A 279 19.72 26.63 -1.22
C MET A 279 20.45 25.53 -0.44
N TYR A 280 19.93 24.30 -0.47
CA TYR A 280 20.52 23.13 0.16
C TYR A 280 21.93 22.86 -0.38
N GLY A 281 22.10 22.86 -1.71
CA GLY A 281 23.40 22.66 -2.34
C GLY A 281 24.43 23.74 -1.99
N VAL A 282 24.00 25.00 -1.90
CA VAL A 282 24.88 26.10 -1.47
C VAL A 282 25.29 25.93 0.00
N ILE A 283 24.35 25.62 0.91
CA ILE A 283 24.66 25.42 2.32
C ILE A 283 25.59 24.21 2.52
N GLN A 284 25.34 23.12 1.79
CA GLN A 284 26.16 21.92 1.84
C GLN A 284 27.61 22.17 1.41
N THR A 285 27.80 22.91 0.31
CA THR A 285 29.15 23.25 -0.19
C THR A 285 29.90 24.25 0.67
N VAL A 286 29.22 25.18 1.36
CA VAL A 286 29.89 26.19 2.19
C VAL A 286 30.19 25.68 3.60
N LYS A 287 29.33 24.84 4.18
CA LYS A 287 29.47 24.39 5.57
C LYS A 287 30.16 23.03 5.72
N GLU A 288 30.43 22.30 4.63
CA GLU A 288 31.11 20.98 4.57
C GLU A 288 31.15 20.22 5.91
N ASP A 289 32.17 20.46 6.75
CA ASP A 289 32.40 19.78 8.03
C ASP A 289 31.29 19.93 9.09
N ASN A 290 30.60 21.07 9.12
CA ASN A 290 29.54 21.36 10.09
C ASN A 290 28.12 21.11 9.55
N PHE A 291 27.99 20.68 8.29
CA PHE A 291 26.69 20.50 7.65
C PHE A 291 25.82 19.46 8.35
N ALA A 292 26.42 18.34 8.78
CA ALA A 292 25.71 17.27 9.47
C ALA A 292 25.04 17.71 10.78
N GLN A 293 25.57 18.76 11.43
CA GLN A 293 24.99 19.30 12.67
C GLN A 293 23.72 20.13 12.44
N LEU A 294 23.46 20.56 11.20
CA LEU A 294 22.28 21.35 10.85
C LEU A 294 21.01 20.51 10.71
N GLY A 295 21.13 19.18 10.58
CA GLY A 295 19.97 18.28 10.46
C GLY A 295 19.00 18.65 9.33
N LEU A 296 19.55 19.09 8.19
CA LEU A 296 18.80 19.42 6.99
C LEU A 296 18.75 18.22 6.06
N ASP A 297 17.54 17.84 5.65
CA ASP A 297 17.29 16.75 4.71
C ASP A 297 17.25 17.27 3.27
N PRO A 298 17.70 16.51 2.26
CA PRO A 298 17.75 16.98 0.88
C PRO A 298 16.38 17.27 0.25
N CYS A 299 15.29 16.75 0.83
CA CYS A 299 13.91 16.88 0.32
C CYS A 299 13.81 16.66 -1.20
N ALA A 300 14.34 15.52 -1.67
CA ALA A 300 14.28 15.16 -3.08
C ALA A 300 13.03 14.32 -3.37
N LEU A 301 12.24 14.74 -4.36
CA LEU A 301 11.00 14.06 -4.73
C LEU A 301 11.22 12.58 -5.12
N GLU A 302 12.34 12.29 -5.79
CA GLU A 302 12.69 10.92 -6.19
C GLU A 302 12.94 10.01 -4.97
N ASP A 303 13.45 10.53 -3.86
CA ASP A 303 13.62 9.75 -2.62
C ASP A 303 12.25 9.41 -2.02
N GLU A 304 11.30 10.35 -2.04
CA GLU A 304 9.92 10.11 -1.60
C GLU A 304 9.19 9.10 -2.50
N LEU A 305 9.40 9.14 -3.81
CA LEU A 305 8.84 8.16 -4.74
C LEU A 305 9.46 6.76 -4.55
N ASN A 306 10.75 6.68 -4.21
CA ASN A 306 11.44 5.42 -3.93
C ASN A 306 11.10 4.84 -2.54
N LYS A 307 10.50 5.62 -1.63
CA LYS A 307 9.92 5.14 -0.36
C LYS A 307 8.61 4.36 -0.62
N ALA A 308 8.69 3.30 -1.42
CA ALA A 308 7.57 2.43 -1.71
C ALA A 308 7.23 1.59 -0.48
N VAL A 309 6.00 1.75 0.02
CA VAL A 309 5.48 0.88 1.08
C VAL A 309 4.95 -0.41 0.44
N GLN A 310 5.50 -1.56 0.83
CA GLN A 310 5.08 -2.86 0.33
C GLN A 310 4.05 -3.53 1.24
N GLY A 311 3.26 -4.45 0.66
CA GLY A 311 2.30 -5.26 1.40
C GLY A 311 1.16 -4.44 2.00
N THR A 312 0.84 -4.71 3.26
CA THR A 312 -0.31 -4.12 3.97
C THR A 312 -0.17 -2.61 4.18
N GLY A 313 1.06 -2.12 4.36
CA GLY A 313 1.31 -0.70 4.58
C GLY A 313 0.93 0.18 3.37
N LEU A 314 0.90 -0.37 2.15
CA LEU A 314 0.45 0.39 0.98
C LEU A 314 -0.99 0.88 1.18
N ALA A 315 -1.90 -0.02 1.55
CA ALA A 315 -3.31 0.31 1.74
C ALA A 315 -3.56 1.06 3.05
N PHE A 316 -3.00 0.57 4.17
CA PHE A 316 -3.37 1.06 5.50
C PHE A 316 -2.53 2.24 6.01
N ILE A 317 -1.41 2.56 5.36
CA ILE A 317 -0.56 3.71 5.71
C ILE A 317 -0.50 4.69 4.54
N ALA A 318 0.00 4.25 3.37
CA ALA A 318 0.28 5.19 2.29
C ALA A 318 -0.99 5.77 1.65
N PHE A 319 -1.97 4.92 1.35
CA PHE A 319 -3.24 5.37 0.78
C PHE A 319 -4.09 6.15 1.79
N THR A 320 -4.18 5.69 3.04
CA THR A 320 -4.93 6.38 4.09
C THR A 320 -4.36 7.76 4.38
N GLU A 321 -3.03 7.91 4.34
CA GLU A 321 -2.34 9.20 4.50
C GLU A 321 -2.57 10.13 3.32
N ALA A 322 -2.58 9.60 2.10
CA ALA A 322 -2.95 10.39 0.93
C ALA A 322 -4.42 10.87 0.98
N MET A 323 -5.32 10.09 1.60
CA MET A 323 -6.74 10.45 1.72
C MET A 323 -7.04 11.47 2.83
N THR A 324 -6.10 11.72 3.75
CA THR A 324 -6.26 12.75 4.80
C THR A 324 -5.93 14.17 4.33
N HIS A 325 -5.40 14.31 3.12
CA HIS A 325 -5.05 15.59 2.49
C HIS A 325 -6.06 15.99 1.40
#